data_AF-A0A1M4TMW8-F1
#
_entry.id   AF-A0A1M4TMW8-F1
#
_cell.length_a   1.000
_cell.length_b   1.000
_cell.length_c   1.000
_cell.angle_alpha   90.00
_cell.angle_beta   90.00
_cell.angle_gamma   90.00
#
_symmetry.space_group_name_H-M   'P 1'
#
loop_
_entity.id
_entity.type
_entity.pdbx_description
1 polymer ?
#
loop_
_entity_poly.entity_id
_entity_poly.type
_entity_poly.pdbx_seq_one_letter_code
_entity_poly.pdbx_strand_id
1 'polypeptide(L)'
;MYVLPGVAGMEITFKKYYDTLPESRLNRRYKKIDIALKAPEFSEHFDKGEQKEYKHKFKIEAQFTNISEVQLGQILIDKYLEAAQIITAKLKKEDLFDHEDFNKVLLSIKEKINSDFLENLNTTQKTEVKDDTLARANKLRTERQITNKPKNKLIRDLRVYYDGLPNKALYPYDYIYSEIFLNLLVRAGLMCPVYDHLYIQVAKTMDEALKSSFSIENWYVNGLSVIDFDQYQTLSNKEKENVVFQMILAGLKDIATIDNLDQNVIDKVAHQITKQGTDTELHFKTVENDHYTLNITYFSRSMEEECPVFFNLTDKSQNLTKRHQIGKARNSQLRLWLQKITLSNKKIKIQSSDSVRGQVWLKGKSSVLEFEIAELMKSEE
;
A
#
# COMPACT_ATOMS: atom_id res chain seq x y z
N MET A 1 -1.82 26.99 -7.93
CA MET A 1 -1.33 26.01 -8.92
C MET A 1 -0.27 25.17 -8.21
N TYR A 2 -0.52 23.89 -7.99
CA TYR A 2 0.40 23.02 -7.26
C TYR A 2 1.41 22.46 -8.26
N VAL A 3 2.66 22.92 -8.17
CA VAL A 3 3.78 22.23 -8.83
C VAL A 3 4.25 21.17 -7.85
N LEU A 4 4.01 19.91 -8.18
CA LEU A 4 4.60 18.78 -7.47
C LEU A 4 6.13 18.97 -7.40
N PRO A 5 6.82 18.52 -6.34
CA PRO A 5 8.27 18.36 -6.37
C PRO A 5 8.57 17.19 -7.31
N GLY A 6 8.50 17.47 -8.60
CA GLY A 6 8.81 16.60 -9.69
C GLY A 6 10.03 17.19 -10.37
N VAL A 7 11.18 16.57 -10.12
CA VAL A 7 12.28 16.56 -11.06
C VAL A 7 11.69 16.03 -12.38
N ALA A 8 11.31 16.91 -13.30
CA ALA A 8 11.04 16.52 -14.67
C ALA A 8 12.40 16.16 -15.28
N GLY A 9 12.74 14.88 -15.24
CA GLY A 9 14.00 14.38 -15.77
C GLY A 9 14.09 14.64 -17.28
N MET A 10 14.93 15.59 -17.68
CA MET A 10 15.49 15.70 -19.04
C MET A 10 16.56 14.62 -19.32
N GLU A 11 16.67 13.59 -18.47
CA GLU A 11 17.74 12.60 -18.50
C GLU A 11 17.65 11.67 -19.73
N ILE A 12 16.44 11.37 -20.21
CA ILE A 12 16.21 10.38 -21.28
C ILE A 12 16.57 10.95 -22.66
N THR A 13 16.29 12.23 -22.91
CA THR A 13 16.60 12.86 -24.20
C THR A 13 18.07 13.25 -24.30
N PHE A 14 18.71 13.62 -23.19
CA PHE A 14 20.11 14.03 -23.18
C PHE A 14 21.05 12.89 -23.57
N LYS A 15 20.77 11.65 -23.15
CA LYS A 15 21.59 10.48 -23.50
C LYS A 15 21.66 10.21 -25.02
N LYS A 16 20.52 10.38 -25.72
CA LYS A 16 20.44 10.21 -27.18
C LYS A 16 21.29 11.23 -27.94
N TYR A 17 21.44 12.44 -27.42
CA TYR A 17 22.30 13.48 -27.99
C TYR A 17 23.75 13.39 -27.49
N TYR A 18 23.96 12.92 -26.25
CA TYR A 18 25.27 12.66 -25.66
C TYR A 18 26.03 11.57 -26.40
N ASP A 19 25.34 10.52 -26.85
CA ASP A 19 25.93 9.42 -27.64
C ASP A 19 26.33 9.86 -29.07
N THR A 20 25.89 11.04 -29.53
CA THR A 20 26.25 11.64 -30.83
C THR A 20 27.35 12.71 -30.74
N LEU A 21 27.86 13.01 -29.53
CA LEU A 21 28.96 13.95 -29.36
C LEU A 21 30.28 13.32 -29.87
N PRO A 22 31.16 14.10 -30.53
CA PRO A 22 32.47 13.60 -30.97
C PRO A 22 33.30 13.10 -29.78
N GLU A 23 34.11 12.05 -29.97
CA GLU A 23 34.89 11.42 -28.91
C GLU A 23 35.74 12.42 -28.13
N SER A 24 35.37 12.66 -26.86
CA SER A 24 36.21 13.38 -25.90
C SER A 24 36.94 12.39 -24.98
N ARG A 25 38.27 12.53 -24.90
CA ARG A 25 39.15 11.77 -24.00
C ARG A 25 39.16 12.27 -22.55
N LEU A 26 38.17 13.07 -22.14
CA LEU A 26 37.93 13.38 -20.72
C LEU A 26 37.44 12.12 -20.00
N ASN A 27 38.41 11.33 -19.54
CA ASN A 27 38.37 10.34 -18.47
C ASN A 27 36.98 9.73 -18.16
N ARG A 28 36.73 8.55 -18.76
CA ARG A 28 35.57 7.65 -18.53
C ARG A 28 35.42 7.12 -17.08
N ARG A 29 36.04 7.74 -16.07
CA ARG A 29 35.93 7.38 -14.64
C ARG A 29 34.75 8.02 -13.91
N TYR A 30 34.22 9.14 -14.42
CA TYR A 30 33.03 9.78 -13.88
C TYR A 30 31.87 9.59 -14.87
N LYS A 31 31.25 8.41 -14.84
CA LYS A 31 30.11 8.03 -15.71
C LYS A 31 28.80 8.79 -15.39
N LYS A 32 28.88 9.94 -14.72
CA LYS A 32 27.72 10.71 -14.29
C LYS A 32 28.10 12.18 -14.19
N ILE A 33 27.55 12.99 -15.08
CA ILE A 33 27.38 14.42 -14.81
C ILE A 33 26.01 14.53 -14.17
N ASP A 34 25.96 14.50 -12.84
CA ASP A 34 24.77 14.91 -12.10
C ASP A 34 24.71 16.44 -12.12
N ILE A 35 23.85 17.01 -12.98
CA ILE A 35 23.48 18.42 -12.85
C ILE A 35 22.40 18.49 -11.77
N ALA A 36 22.83 18.61 -10.53
CA ALA A 36 21.96 19.01 -9.44
C ALA A 36 21.82 20.53 -9.46
N LEU A 37 20.62 21.04 -9.75
CA LEU A 37 20.22 22.40 -9.35
C LEU A 37 20.17 22.43 -7.82
N LYS A 38 21.31 22.65 -7.18
CA LYS A 38 21.33 23.15 -5.81
C LYS A 38 21.05 24.64 -5.91
N ALA A 39 19.81 25.03 -5.67
CA ALA A 39 19.50 26.39 -5.31
C ALA A 39 20.29 26.71 -4.01
N PRO A 40 21.33 27.57 -4.06
CA PRO A 40 22.17 27.82 -2.89
C PRO A 40 21.40 28.44 -1.72
N GLU A 41 20.24 29.06 -2.02
CA GLU A 41 19.38 29.76 -1.07
C GLU A 41 18.63 28.82 -0.10
N PHE A 42 18.67 27.50 -0.29
CA PHE A 42 17.83 26.57 0.49
C PHE A 42 18.59 25.49 1.28
N SER A 43 19.92 25.44 1.25
CA SER A 43 20.65 24.29 1.82
C SER A 43 21.48 24.55 3.07
N GLU A 44 21.75 25.81 3.45
CA GLU A 44 22.71 26.11 4.52
C GLU A 44 22.06 26.57 5.84
N HIS A 45 20.73 26.73 5.90
CA HIS A 45 20.06 27.33 7.06
C HIS A 45 18.93 26.56 7.72
N PHE A 46 18.64 25.30 7.35
CA PHE A 46 17.53 24.59 7.98
C PHE A 46 17.97 23.38 8.80
N ASP A 47 17.79 23.52 10.11
CA ASP A 47 17.83 22.44 11.09
C ASP A 47 16.77 21.39 10.74
N LYS A 48 17.11 20.10 10.89
CA LYS A 48 16.28 18.97 10.48
C LYS A 48 14.92 18.92 11.22
N GLY A 49 14.78 19.69 12.30
CA GLY A 49 13.53 19.84 13.06
C GLY A 49 12.46 20.71 12.38
N GLU A 50 12.86 21.77 11.67
CA GLU A 50 11.93 22.77 11.13
C GLU A 50 11.22 22.32 9.84
N GLN A 51 11.74 21.28 9.18
CA GLN A 51 11.16 20.72 7.94
C GLN A 51 9.71 20.21 8.10
N LYS A 52 9.22 19.98 9.33
CA LYS A 52 7.85 19.50 9.56
C LYS A 52 6.78 20.60 9.53
N GLU A 53 7.13 21.86 9.80
CA GLU A 53 6.14 22.96 9.85
C GLU A 53 5.79 23.54 8.47
N TYR A 54 6.68 23.40 7.47
CA TYR A 54 6.53 24.09 6.18
C TYR A 54 5.94 23.23 5.04
N LYS A 55 5.43 22.03 5.34
CA LYS A 55 5.02 21.02 4.34
C LYS A 55 3.96 21.49 3.32
N HIS A 56 3.31 22.64 3.53
CA HIS A 56 2.24 23.14 2.66
C HIS A 56 2.30 24.64 2.31
N LYS A 57 3.40 25.36 2.58
CA LYS A 57 3.47 26.81 2.30
C LYS A 57 4.83 27.23 1.77
N PHE A 58 5.14 26.84 0.55
CA PHE A 58 6.12 27.59 -0.23
C PHE A 58 5.42 28.84 -0.79
N LYS A 59 5.84 30.03 -0.33
CA LYS A 59 5.57 31.27 -1.06
C LYS A 59 6.51 31.26 -2.26
N ILE A 60 5.99 30.92 -3.43
CA ILE A 60 6.67 31.18 -4.69
C ILE A 60 6.91 32.69 -4.72
N GLU A 61 8.15 33.13 -4.96
CA GLU A 61 8.46 34.55 -5.09
C GLU A 61 7.54 35.17 -6.15
N ALA A 62 7.10 36.41 -5.94
CA ALA A 62 6.07 37.03 -6.78
C ALA A 62 6.43 37.05 -8.28
N GLN A 63 7.72 37.03 -8.60
CA GLN A 63 8.26 36.95 -9.95
C GLN A 63 8.02 35.61 -10.65
N PHE A 64 7.82 34.53 -9.90
CA PHE A 64 7.54 33.18 -10.41
C PHE A 64 6.05 32.79 -10.29
N THR A 65 5.22 33.59 -9.61
CA THR A 65 3.77 33.46 -9.69
C THR A 65 3.26 33.97 -11.04
N ASN A 66 2.53 33.13 -11.77
CA ASN A 66 1.96 33.40 -13.12
C ASN A 66 2.89 33.20 -14.33
N ILE A 67 4.00 32.47 -14.17
CA ILE A 67 4.81 32.04 -15.32
C ILE A 67 4.16 30.81 -15.97
N SER A 68 3.99 30.82 -17.29
CA SER A 68 3.49 29.66 -18.04
C SER A 68 4.53 28.54 -18.12
N GLU A 69 4.10 27.30 -18.33
CA GLU A 69 5.02 26.15 -18.48
C GLU A 69 6.02 26.36 -19.64
N VAL A 70 5.59 27.04 -20.70
CA VAL A 70 6.44 27.46 -21.83
C VAL A 70 7.54 28.42 -21.38
N GLN A 71 7.18 29.46 -20.62
CA GLN A 71 8.14 30.43 -20.11
C GLN A 71 9.10 29.79 -19.10
N LEU A 72 8.62 28.89 -18.25
CA LEU A 72 9.47 28.10 -17.34
C LEU A 72 10.49 27.26 -18.11
N GLY A 73 10.04 26.57 -19.18
CA GLY A 73 10.92 25.80 -20.05
C GLY A 73 12.00 26.66 -20.71
N GLN A 74 11.64 27.85 -21.20
CA GLN A 74 12.59 28.79 -21.82
C GLN A 74 13.58 29.37 -20.81
N ILE A 75 13.12 29.75 -19.61
CA ILE A 75 13.97 30.24 -18.51
C ILE A 75 14.98 29.16 -18.09
N LEU A 76 14.56 27.89 -18.07
CA LEU A 76 15.46 26.79 -17.75
C LEU A 76 16.59 26.67 -18.77
N ILE A 77 16.30 26.81 -20.06
CA ILE A 77 17.33 26.84 -21.10
C ILE A 77 18.27 28.04 -20.94
N ASP A 78 17.74 29.21 -20.57
CA ASP A 78 18.57 30.40 -20.29
C ASP A 78 19.55 30.15 -19.14
N LYS A 79 19.12 29.44 -18.09
CA LYS A 79 20.02 29.03 -16.99
C LYS A 79 21.09 28.04 -17.43
N TYR A 80 20.79 27.14 -18.37
CA TYR A 80 21.81 26.28 -18.96
C TYR A 80 22.81 27.06 -19.82
N LEU A 81 22.36 28.06 -20.57
CA LEU A 81 23.24 28.95 -21.34
C LEU A 81 24.15 29.77 -20.40
N GLU A 82 23.61 30.34 -19.32
CA GLU A 82 24.40 31.02 -18.28
C GLU A 82 25.45 30.09 -17.65
N ALA A 83 25.06 28.86 -17.31
CA ALA A 83 25.97 27.86 -16.76
C ALA A 83 27.07 27.47 -17.77
N ALA A 84 26.73 27.34 -19.05
CA ALA A 84 27.68 27.04 -20.13
C ALA A 84 28.75 28.12 -20.26
N GLN A 85 28.38 29.39 -20.11
CA GLN A 85 29.32 30.51 -20.12
C GLN A 85 30.30 30.44 -18.93
N ILE A 86 29.80 30.12 -17.73
CA ILE A 86 30.64 29.94 -16.54
C ILE A 86 31.61 28.77 -16.70
N ILE A 87 31.15 27.66 -17.28
CA ILE A 87 31.99 26.49 -17.56
C ILE A 87 33.07 26.86 -18.58
N THR A 88 32.70 27.56 -19.64
CA THR A 88 33.61 27.98 -20.72
C THR A 88 34.75 28.87 -20.20
N ALA A 89 34.44 29.79 -19.29
CA ALA A 89 35.45 30.62 -18.64
C ALA A 89 36.47 29.83 -17.78
N LYS A 90 36.18 28.56 -17.48
CA LYS A 90 37.00 27.66 -16.67
C LYS A 90 37.65 26.53 -17.47
N LEU A 91 37.43 26.46 -18.78
CA LEU A 91 38.03 25.45 -19.65
C LEU A 91 39.54 25.66 -19.76
N LYS A 92 40.28 24.56 -19.71
CA LYS A 92 41.72 24.53 -19.99
C LYS A 92 41.94 24.33 -21.49
N LYS A 93 43.16 24.63 -21.95
CA LYS A 93 43.53 24.59 -23.38
C LYS A 93 43.37 23.19 -24.00
N GLU A 94 43.39 22.15 -23.17
CA GLU A 94 43.22 20.75 -23.51
C GLU A 94 41.76 20.23 -23.46
N ASP A 95 40.79 21.06 -23.05
CA ASP A 95 39.39 20.64 -22.96
C ASP A 95 38.70 20.67 -24.34
N LEU A 96 37.96 19.61 -24.66
CA LEU A 96 37.29 19.40 -25.97
C LEU A 96 35.81 19.83 -25.96
N PHE A 97 35.42 20.77 -25.12
CA PHE A 97 34.03 21.21 -25.04
C PHE A 97 33.74 22.29 -26.09
N ASP A 98 32.91 21.94 -27.08
CA ASP A 98 32.43 22.89 -28.09
C ASP A 98 31.25 23.71 -27.53
N HIS A 99 31.58 24.86 -26.95
CA HIS A 99 30.60 25.77 -26.39
C HIS A 99 29.67 26.38 -27.44
N GLU A 100 30.15 26.59 -28.66
CA GLU A 100 29.31 27.18 -29.72
C GLU A 100 28.24 26.20 -30.16
N ASP A 101 28.61 24.95 -30.39
CA ASP A 101 27.65 23.92 -30.77
C ASP A 101 26.70 23.58 -29.62
N PHE A 102 27.18 23.56 -28.37
CA PHE A 102 26.33 23.40 -27.20
C PHE A 102 25.27 24.53 -27.10
N ASN A 103 25.67 25.78 -27.31
CA ASN A 103 24.75 26.92 -27.29
C ASN A 103 23.76 26.87 -28.46
N LYS A 104 24.21 26.52 -29.67
CA LYS A 104 23.32 26.37 -30.84
C LYS A 104 22.23 25.32 -30.56
N VAL A 105 22.60 24.19 -29.97
CA VAL A 105 21.64 23.14 -29.59
C VAL A 105 20.64 23.66 -28.56
N LEU A 106 21.11 24.33 -27.50
CA LEU A 106 20.23 24.88 -26.47
C LEU A 106 19.27 25.95 -27.02
N LEU A 107 19.76 26.87 -27.86
CA LEU A 107 18.92 27.88 -28.50
C LEU A 107 17.87 27.25 -29.43
N SER A 108 18.25 26.24 -30.22
CA SER A 108 17.30 25.50 -31.06
C SER A 108 16.23 24.77 -30.24
N ILE A 109 16.59 24.24 -29.06
CA ILE A 109 15.61 23.67 -28.12
C ILE A 109 14.70 24.77 -27.59
N LYS A 110 15.25 25.91 -27.15
CA LYS A 110 14.49 27.05 -26.62
C LYS A 110 13.41 27.53 -27.59
N GLU A 111 13.75 27.66 -28.87
CA GLU A 111 12.84 28.10 -29.95
C GLU A 111 11.68 27.11 -30.19
N LYS A 112 11.91 25.82 -29.92
CA LYS A 112 10.89 24.77 -30.08
C LYS A 112 9.97 24.65 -28.88
N ILE A 113 10.31 25.22 -27.73
CA ILE A 113 9.45 25.18 -26.53
C ILE A 113 8.23 26.08 -26.77
N ASN A 114 7.12 25.45 -27.08
CA ASN A 114 5.77 26.02 -27.14
C ASN A 114 4.77 25.02 -26.55
N SER A 115 3.50 25.42 -26.42
CA SER A 115 2.47 24.59 -25.79
C SER A 115 2.32 23.22 -26.47
N ASP A 116 2.28 23.18 -27.80
CA ASP A 116 2.11 21.95 -28.58
C ASP A 116 3.31 21.01 -28.42
N PHE A 117 4.52 21.55 -28.39
CA PHE A 117 5.75 20.79 -28.14
C PHE A 117 5.72 20.15 -26.75
N LEU A 118 5.33 20.92 -25.72
CA LEU A 118 5.23 20.41 -24.35
C LEU A 118 4.12 19.36 -24.21
N GLU A 119 2.98 19.55 -24.89
CA GLU A 119 1.88 18.58 -24.88
C GLU A 119 2.25 17.27 -25.58
N ASN A 120 2.90 17.34 -26.74
CA ASN A 120 3.39 16.18 -27.46
C ASN A 120 4.47 15.42 -26.68
N LEU A 121 5.39 16.15 -26.04
CA LEU A 121 6.44 15.58 -25.20
C LEU A 121 5.82 14.90 -23.97
N ASN A 122 4.85 15.54 -23.31
CA ASN A 122 4.11 14.95 -22.20
C ASN A 122 3.35 13.68 -22.62
N THR A 123 2.73 13.66 -23.80
CA THR A 123 2.00 12.50 -24.32
C THR A 123 2.94 11.33 -24.64
N THR A 124 4.09 11.63 -25.23
CA THR A 124 5.13 10.64 -25.53
C THR A 124 5.72 10.06 -24.24
N GLN A 125 6.11 10.92 -23.29
CA GLN A 125 6.63 10.50 -21.99
C GLN A 125 5.60 9.71 -21.18
N LYS A 126 4.32 10.09 -21.22
CA LYS A 126 3.24 9.30 -20.58
C LYS A 126 3.14 7.90 -21.16
N THR A 127 3.38 7.74 -22.46
CA THR A 127 3.35 6.42 -23.12
C THR A 127 4.59 5.59 -22.77
N GLU A 128 5.78 6.18 -22.87
CA GLU A 128 7.04 5.50 -22.52
C GLU A 128 7.08 5.09 -21.03
N VAL A 129 6.62 5.96 -20.13
CA VAL A 129 6.52 5.65 -18.69
C VAL A 129 5.51 4.53 -18.43
N LYS A 130 4.39 4.49 -19.17
CA LYS A 130 3.40 3.39 -19.04
C LYS A 130 4.00 2.05 -19.45
N ASP A 131 4.77 2.02 -20.54
CA ASP A 131 5.37 0.79 -21.06
C ASP A 131 6.52 0.30 -20.15
N ASP A 132 7.36 1.21 -19.64
CA ASP A 132 8.42 0.88 -18.69
C ASP A 132 7.86 0.36 -17.35
N THR A 133 6.76 0.94 -16.89
CA THR A 133 6.02 0.50 -15.70
C THR A 133 5.54 -0.95 -15.88
N LEU A 134 4.78 -1.24 -16.94
CA LEU A 134 4.31 -2.61 -17.20
C LEU A 134 5.47 -3.62 -17.32
N ALA A 135 6.52 -3.27 -18.05
CA ALA A 135 7.71 -4.11 -18.20
C ALA A 135 8.36 -4.43 -16.85
N ARG A 136 8.51 -3.41 -15.98
CA ARG A 136 9.09 -3.58 -14.64
C ARG A 136 8.21 -4.44 -13.74
N ALA A 137 6.90 -4.25 -13.75
CA ALA A 137 5.96 -5.04 -12.94
C ALA A 137 6.01 -6.53 -13.36
N ASN A 138 6.02 -6.81 -14.66
CA ASN A 138 6.17 -8.16 -15.20
C ASN A 138 7.50 -8.77 -14.80
N LYS A 139 8.61 -8.03 -14.96
CA LYS A 139 9.94 -8.51 -14.55
C LYS A 139 9.97 -8.94 -13.08
N LEU A 140 9.44 -8.12 -12.17
CA LEU A 140 9.40 -8.44 -10.74
C LEU A 140 8.57 -9.71 -10.44
N ARG A 141 7.44 -9.89 -11.14
CA ARG A 141 6.60 -11.09 -10.99
C ARG A 141 7.30 -12.34 -11.52
N THR A 142 7.97 -12.24 -12.67
CA THR A 142 8.78 -13.34 -13.23
C THR A 142 9.93 -13.70 -12.31
N GLU A 143 10.65 -12.71 -11.76
CA GLU A 143 11.72 -12.94 -10.78
C GLU A 143 11.20 -13.69 -9.55
N ARG A 144 10.05 -13.29 -9.01
CA ARG A 144 9.41 -14.00 -7.90
C ARG A 144 9.08 -15.45 -8.25
N GLN A 145 8.52 -15.67 -9.44
CA GLN A 145 8.13 -17.00 -9.93
C GLN A 145 9.30 -17.99 -10.01
N ILE A 146 10.48 -17.51 -10.41
CA ILE A 146 11.68 -18.35 -10.49
C ILE A 146 12.40 -18.49 -9.13
N THR A 147 12.12 -17.62 -8.16
CA THR A 147 12.74 -17.70 -6.83
C THR A 147 11.90 -18.48 -5.83
N ASN A 148 12.38 -19.64 -5.40
CA ASN A 148 11.74 -20.41 -4.32
C ASN A 148 12.32 -20.05 -2.94
N LYS A 149 11.95 -18.87 -2.43
CA LYS A 149 12.43 -18.41 -1.12
C LYS A 149 11.76 -19.17 0.04
N PRO A 150 12.43 -19.35 1.20
CA PRO A 150 11.84 -20.00 2.37
C PRO A 150 10.58 -19.28 2.86
N LYS A 151 9.51 -20.05 3.14
CA LYS A 151 8.23 -19.55 3.68
C LYS A 151 8.24 -19.64 5.20
N ASN A 152 8.78 -18.61 5.85
CA ASN A 152 9.03 -18.60 7.30
C ASN A 152 8.37 -17.42 8.03
N LYS A 153 7.54 -16.62 7.34
CA LYS A 153 6.78 -15.53 7.97
C LYS A 153 5.29 -15.86 7.95
N LEU A 154 4.64 -15.87 9.10
CA LEU A 154 3.18 -15.96 9.16
C LEU A 154 2.57 -14.70 8.55
N ILE A 155 1.52 -14.84 7.74
CA ILE A 155 0.74 -13.71 7.24
C ILE A 155 0.25 -12.83 8.42
N ARG A 156 0.29 -11.51 8.24
CA ARG A 156 -0.08 -10.50 9.24
C ARG A 156 -1.15 -9.53 8.76
N ASP A 157 -1.26 -9.32 7.47
CA ASP A 157 -2.23 -8.40 6.89
C ASP A 157 -2.75 -8.89 5.55
N LEU A 158 -4.01 -8.57 5.28
CA LEU A 158 -4.67 -8.79 4.00
C LEU A 158 -5.52 -7.56 3.69
N ARG A 159 -5.31 -6.93 2.53
CA ARG A 159 -6.10 -5.77 2.10
C ARG A 159 -6.44 -5.81 0.63
N VAL A 160 -7.54 -5.14 0.30
CA VAL A 160 -7.95 -4.92 -1.09
C VAL A 160 -7.73 -3.45 -1.43
N TYR A 161 -7.13 -3.22 -2.58
CA TYR A 161 -6.91 -1.90 -3.16
C TYR A 161 -7.50 -1.91 -4.57
N TYR A 162 -8.16 -0.82 -4.95
CA TYR A 162 -8.91 -0.72 -6.21
C TYR A 162 -8.67 0.64 -6.88
N ASP A 163 -7.44 0.84 -7.33
CA ASP A 163 -7.07 2.06 -8.03
C ASP A 163 -7.88 2.21 -9.32
N GLY A 164 -8.36 3.42 -9.59
CA GLY A 164 -9.20 3.70 -10.75
C GLY A 164 -10.69 3.36 -10.56
N LEU A 165 -11.09 2.79 -9.43
CA LEU A 165 -12.51 2.65 -9.05
C LEU A 165 -12.94 3.75 -8.06
N PRO A 166 -14.25 4.06 -7.96
CA PRO A 166 -14.76 5.02 -6.98
C PRO A 166 -14.38 4.65 -5.53
N ASN A 167 -14.29 5.66 -4.66
CA ASN A 167 -14.09 5.42 -3.23
C ASN A 167 -15.22 4.53 -2.68
N LYS A 168 -14.87 3.55 -1.83
CA LYS A 168 -15.79 2.55 -1.30
C LYS A 168 -16.47 1.68 -2.38
N ALA A 169 -15.89 1.54 -3.58
CA ALA A 169 -16.46 0.75 -4.68
C ALA A 169 -16.83 -0.69 -4.27
N LEU A 170 -15.99 -1.33 -3.45
CA LEU A 170 -16.15 -2.73 -3.04
C LEU A 170 -16.63 -2.87 -1.59
N TYR A 171 -16.92 -1.74 -0.95
CA TYR A 171 -17.39 -1.69 0.43
C TYR A 171 -18.85 -2.16 0.53
N PRO A 172 -19.25 -2.89 1.59
CA PRO A 172 -18.47 -3.26 2.77
C PRO A 172 -17.73 -4.61 2.66
N TYR A 173 -17.92 -5.33 1.56
CA TYR A 173 -17.50 -6.72 1.45
C TYR A 173 -15.98 -6.87 1.39
N ASP A 174 -15.26 -5.89 0.83
CA ASP A 174 -13.80 -5.87 0.80
C ASP A 174 -13.21 -5.90 2.21
N TYR A 175 -13.75 -5.07 3.10
CA TYR A 175 -13.36 -4.98 4.50
C TYR A 175 -13.71 -6.25 5.27
N ILE A 176 -14.94 -6.74 5.12
CA ILE A 176 -15.43 -7.92 5.84
C ILE A 176 -14.64 -9.16 5.43
N TYR A 177 -14.49 -9.42 4.13
CA TYR A 177 -13.79 -10.61 3.65
C TYR A 177 -12.28 -10.54 3.87
N SER A 178 -11.65 -9.35 3.83
CA SER A 178 -10.23 -9.22 4.20
C SER A 178 -9.98 -9.71 5.61
N GLU A 179 -10.83 -9.34 6.58
CA GLU A 179 -10.73 -9.81 7.96
C GLU A 179 -11.00 -11.31 8.09
N ILE A 180 -12.03 -11.83 7.40
CA ILE A 180 -12.38 -13.26 7.43
C ILE A 180 -11.24 -14.11 6.87
N PHE A 181 -10.75 -13.79 5.66
CA PHE A 181 -9.63 -14.51 5.06
C PHE A 181 -8.38 -14.42 5.93
N LEU A 182 -8.02 -13.22 6.40
CA LEU A 182 -6.84 -13.05 7.25
C LEU A 182 -6.90 -13.91 8.50
N ASN A 183 -8.01 -13.87 9.25
CA ASN A 183 -8.16 -14.64 10.47
C ASN A 183 -8.02 -16.14 10.22
N LEU A 184 -8.69 -16.65 9.18
CA LEU A 184 -8.66 -18.08 8.85
C LEU A 184 -7.30 -18.54 8.28
N LEU A 185 -6.66 -17.74 7.42
CA LEU A 185 -5.34 -18.07 6.86
C LEU A 185 -4.24 -18.06 7.92
N VAL A 186 -4.27 -17.11 8.85
CA VAL A 186 -3.37 -17.08 10.02
C VAL A 186 -3.51 -18.37 10.83
N ARG A 187 -4.75 -18.82 11.08
CA ARG A 187 -5.03 -20.04 11.84
C ARG A 187 -4.66 -21.31 11.13
N ALA A 188 -4.83 -21.33 9.81
CA ALA A 188 -4.38 -22.42 8.98
C ALA A 188 -2.85 -22.45 8.80
N GLY A 189 -2.14 -21.44 9.34
CA GLY A 189 -0.68 -21.39 9.32
C GLY A 189 -0.11 -21.05 7.94
N LEU A 190 -0.80 -20.21 7.14
CA LEU A 190 -0.25 -19.78 5.85
C LEU A 190 1.05 -18.99 6.06
N MET A 191 2.15 -19.55 5.56
CA MET A 191 3.47 -18.94 5.64
C MET A 191 3.87 -18.29 4.31
N CYS A 192 4.47 -17.11 4.40
CA CYS A 192 4.91 -16.25 3.32
C CYS A 192 6.46 -16.17 3.29
N PRO A 193 7.07 -15.96 2.11
CA PRO A 193 8.49 -15.68 1.97
C PRO A 193 8.78 -14.18 2.05
N VAL A 194 9.75 -13.75 2.84
CA VAL A 194 10.27 -12.35 2.92
C VAL A 194 9.25 -11.29 3.37
N TYR A 195 8.01 -11.32 2.89
CA TYR A 195 6.89 -10.47 3.24
C TYR A 195 5.94 -11.18 4.21
N ASP A 196 5.05 -10.41 4.83
CA ASP A 196 3.97 -10.90 5.69
C ASP A 196 2.64 -10.14 5.45
N HIS A 197 2.61 -9.20 4.50
CA HIS A 197 1.41 -8.48 4.09
C HIS A 197 1.02 -8.87 2.66
N LEU A 198 -0.22 -9.34 2.49
CA LEU A 198 -0.78 -9.68 1.19
C LEU A 198 -1.77 -8.62 0.77
N TYR A 199 -1.60 -8.02 -0.39
CA TYR A 199 -2.53 -7.05 -0.93
C TYR A 199 -3.14 -7.57 -2.22
N ILE A 200 -4.40 -7.27 -2.46
CA ILE A 200 -5.11 -7.63 -3.68
C ILE A 200 -5.38 -6.35 -4.46
N GLN A 201 -4.71 -6.21 -5.61
CA GLN A 201 -4.91 -5.09 -6.50
C GLN A 201 -5.98 -5.42 -7.53
N VAL A 202 -7.03 -4.61 -7.53
CA VAL A 202 -8.24 -4.80 -8.32
C VAL A 202 -8.35 -3.67 -9.32
N ALA A 203 -8.61 -4.00 -10.58
CA ALA A 203 -8.89 -3.01 -11.62
C ALA A 203 -9.86 -3.56 -12.68
N LYS A 204 -10.27 -2.71 -13.64
CA LYS A 204 -11.13 -3.13 -14.76
C LYS A 204 -10.38 -4.02 -15.76
N THR A 205 -9.05 -3.91 -15.82
CA THR A 205 -8.19 -4.70 -16.70
C THR A 205 -6.96 -5.22 -15.97
N MET A 206 -6.35 -6.29 -16.52
CA MET A 206 -5.11 -6.85 -15.95
C MET A 206 -3.95 -5.84 -16.01
N ASP A 207 -3.84 -5.08 -17.10
CA ASP A 207 -2.79 -4.08 -17.28
C ASP A 207 -2.88 -2.95 -16.25
N GLU A 208 -4.10 -2.50 -15.91
CA GLU A 208 -4.31 -1.51 -14.86
C GLU A 208 -3.96 -2.08 -13.48
N ALA A 209 -4.40 -3.30 -13.17
CA ALA A 209 -4.07 -3.96 -11.91
C ALA A 209 -2.54 -4.11 -11.78
N LEU A 210 -1.88 -4.50 -12.87
CA LEU A 210 -0.43 -4.68 -12.93
C LEU A 210 0.32 -3.34 -12.76
N LYS A 211 -0.14 -2.24 -13.38
CA LYS A 211 0.44 -0.89 -13.20
C LYS A 211 0.39 -0.40 -11.76
N SER A 212 -0.62 -0.82 -10.99
CA SER A 212 -0.74 -0.48 -9.57
C SER A 212 -0.06 -1.48 -8.63
N SER A 213 0.54 -2.55 -9.15
CA SER A 213 0.99 -3.68 -8.32
C SER A 213 2.42 -3.59 -7.78
N PHE A 214 3.09 -2.44 -7.90
CA PHE A 214 4.46 -2.30 -7.43
C PHE A 214 4.57 -2.41 -5.92
N SER A 215 5.31 -3.41 -5.49
CA SER A 215 5.89 -3.44 -4.16
C SER A 215 7.09 -2.50 -4.13
N ILE A 216 6.91 -1.31 -3.57
CA ILE A 216 8.00 -0.36 -3.31
C ILE A 216 8.89 -0.92 -2.19
N GLU A 217 8.29 -1.70 -1.30
CA GLU A 217 8.93 -2.27 -0.12
C GLU A 217 8.92 -3.80 -0.16
N ASN A 218 9.81 -4.43 0.61
CA ASN A 218 9.95 -5.89 0.65
C ASN A 218 8.99 -6.61 1.62
N TRP A 219 8.21 -5.88 2.41
CA TRP A 219 7.35 -6.44 3.45
C TRP A 219 5.92 -6.77 2.98
N TYR A 220 5.55 -6.38 1.74
CA TYR A 220 4.26 -6.70 1.13
C TYR A 220 4.37 -7.12 -0.34
N VAL A 221 3.37 -7.87 -0.80
CA VAL A 221 3.19 -8.20 -2.22
C VAL A 221 1.75 -7.98 -2.68
N ASN A 222 1.59 -7.71 -3.97
CA ASN A 222 0.29 -7.58 -4.61
C ASN A 222 -0.04 -8.84 -5.43
N GLY A 223 -1.21 -9.39 -5.19
CA GLY A 223 -1.93 -10.29 -6.09
C GLY A 223 -2.86 -9.50 -6.98
N LEU A 224 -3.09 -9.98 -8.20
CA LEU A 224 -3.93 -9.27 -9.17
C LEU A 224 -5.31 -9.90 -9.24
N SER A 225 -6.33 -9.05 -9.35
CA SER A 225 -7.67 -9.46 -9.72
C SER A 225 -8.29 -8.41 -10.65
N VAL A 226 -9.19 -8.88 -11.52
CA VAL A 226 -9.92 -8.02 -12.45
C VAL A 226 -11.41 -8.06 -12.11
N ILE A 227 -12.11 -6.93 -12.30
CA ILE A 227 -13.54 -6.81 -12.06
C ILE A 227 -14.22 -6.08 -13.22
N ASP A 228 -15.35 -6.63 -13.70
CA ASP A 228 -16.30 -5.84 -14.48
C ASP A 228 -17.12 -4.98 -13.52
N PHE A 229 -16.62 -3.76 -13.27
CA PHE A 229 -17.24 -2.87 -12.29
C PHE A 229 -18.62 -2.39 -12.74
N ASP A 230 -18.83 -2.22 -14.05
CA ASP A 230 -20.08 -1.69 -14.58
C ASP A 230 -21.19 -2.74 -14.42
N GLN A 231 -20.89 -4.02 -14.66
CA GLN A 231 -21.77 -5.13 -14.32
C GLN A 231 -21.97 -5.24 -12.79
N TYR A 232 -20.88 -5.19 -12.02
CA TYR A 232 -20.91 -5.32 -10.56
C TYR A 232 -21.90 -4.34 -9.91
N GLN A 233 -21.98 -3.10 -10.41
CA GLN A 233 -22.90 -2.10 -9.88
C GLN A 233 -24.38 -2.50 -9.97
N THR A 234 -24.76 -3.27 -10.99
CA THR A 234 -26.14 -3.71 -11.23
C THR A 234 -26.53 -4.96 -10.43
N LEU A 235 -25.56 -5.64 -9.81
CA LEU A 235 -25.79 -6.87 -9.05
C LEU A 235 -26.52 -6.61 -7.72
N SER A 236 -27.24 -7.62 -7.26
CA SER A 236 -27.80 -7.66 -5.90
C SER A 236 -26.69 -7.70 -4.85
N ASN A 237 -27.03 -7.38 -3.60
CA ASN A 237 -26.07 -7.43 -2.49
C ASN A 237 -25.42 -8.81 -2.33
N LYS A 238 -26.18 -9.90 -2.51
CA LYS A 238 -25.64 -11.26 -2.38
C LYS A 238 -24.67 -11.62 -3.51
N GLU A 239 -24.95 -11.14 -4.71
CA GLU A 239 -24.05 -11.32 -5.86
C GLU A 239 -22.79 -10.47 -5.73
N LYS A 240 -22.91 -9.22 -5.25
CA LYS A 240 -21.76 -8.34 -4.94
C LYS A 240 -20.85 -8.96 -3.89
N GLU A 241 -21.42 -9.49 -2.82
CA GLU A 241 -20.72 -10.25 -1.78
C GLU A 241 -19.89 -11.39 -2.40
N ASN A 242 -20.50 -12.18 -3.28
CA ASN A 242 -19.82 -13.28 -3.95
C ASN A 242 -18.71 -12.79 -4.91
N VAL A 243 -18.94 -11.72 -5.68
CA VAL A 243 -17.90 -11.16 -6.57
C VAL A 243 -16.68 -10.74 -5.77
N VAL A 244 -16.86 -10.04 -4.65
CA VAL A 244 -15.73 -9.60 -3.80
C VAL A 244 -15.01 -10.79 -3.16
N PHE A 245 -15.74 -11.82 -2.71
CA PHE A 245 -15.14 -13.06 -2.24
C PHE A 245 -14.25 -13.72 -3.31
N GLN A 246 -14.77 -13.89 -4.53
CA GLN A 246 -14.04 -14.52 -5.64
C GLN A 246 -12.81 -13.70 -6.05
N MET A 247 -12.94 -12.38 -6.05
CA MET A 247 -11.86 -11.46 -6.38
C MET A 247 -10.70 -11.53 -5.38
N ILE A 248 -10.99 -11.58 -4.07
CA ILE A 248 -9.95 -11.79 -3.04
C ILE A 248 -9.29 -13.16 -3.24
N LEU A 249 -10.09 -14.21 -3.46
CA LEU A 249 -9.57 -15.56 -3.72
C LEU A 249 -8.67 -15.60 -4.96
N ALA A 250 -9.07 -14.96 -6.06
CA ALA A 250 -8.29 -14.88 -7.29
C ALA A 250 -6.94 -14.19 -7.04
N GLY A 251 -6.93 -13.06 -6.33
CA GLY A 251 -5.70 -12.37 -5.96
C GLY A 251 -4.79 -13.19 -5.04
N LEU A 252 -5.35 -13.92 -4.08
CA LEU A 252 -4.58 -14.85 -3.23
C LEU A 252 -3.98 -16.00 -4.05
N LYS A 253 -4.74 -16.56 -5.01
CA LYS A 253 -4.25 -17.61 -5.91
C LYS A 253 -3.17 -17.11 -6.86
N ASP A 254 -3.26 -15.87 -7.31
CA ASP A 254 -2.22 -15.20 -8.10
C ASP A 254 -0.88 -15.16 -7.33
N ILE A 255 -0.91 -14.67 -6.08
CA ILE A 255 0.27 -14.65 -5.21
C ILE A 255 0.77 -16.07 -4.96
N ALA A 256 -0.13 -17.00 -4.65
CA ALA A 256 0.25 -18.38 -4.32
C ALA A 256 0.90 -19.11 -5.50
N THR A 257 0.42 -18.85 -6.72
CA THR A 257 0.99 -19.38 -7.95
C THR A 257 2.39 -18.83 -8.20
N ILE A 258 2.59 -17.53 -8.01
CA ILE A 258 3.88 -16.87 -8.25
C ILE A 258 4.90 -17.26 -7.19
N ASP A 259 4.55 -17.19 -5.90
CA ASP A 259 5.52 -17.41 -4.83
C ASP A 259 5.58 -18.86 -4.34
N ASN A 260 4.83 -19.76 -5.00
CA ASN A 260 4.69 -21.17 -4.60
C ASN A 260 4.25 -21.31 -3.14
N LEU A 261 3.18 -20.60 -2.75
CA LEU A 261 2.55 -20.74 -1.43
C LEU A 261 1.69 -22.00 -1.37
N ASP A 262 1.31 -22.42 -0.16
CA ASP A 262 0.44 -23.58 0.04
C ASP A 262 -0.99 -23.27 -0.43
N GLN A 263 -1.29 -23.65 -1.68
CA GLN A 263 -2.61 -23.48 -2.28
C GLN A 263 -3.68 -24.31 -1.58
N ASN A 264 -3.33 -25.46 -0.99
CA ASN A 264 -4.30 -26.30 -0.27
C ASN A 264 -4.82 -25.58 0.98
N VAL A 265 -3.97 -24.82 1.66
CA VAL A 265 -4.40 -23.98 2.79
C VAL A 265 -5.40 -22.91 2.33
N ILE A 266 -5.11 -22.23 1.21
CA ILE A 266 -6.00 -21.20 0.65
C ILE A 266 -7.34 -21.82 0.22
N ASP A 267 -7.32 -22.96 -0.47
CA ASP A 267 -8.54 -23.63 -0.93
C ASP A 267 -9.41 -24.15 0.22
N LYS A 268 -8.80 -24.68 1.28
CA LYS A 268 -9.52 -25.10 2.49
C LYS A 268 -10.23 -23.91 3.16
N VAL A 269 -9.52 -22.79 3.30
CA VAL A 269 -10.10 -21.56 3.87
C VAL A 269 -11.22 -21.03 2.97
N ALA A 270 -11.00 -20.97 1.65
CA ALA A 270 -12.03 -20.55 0.70
C ALA A 270 -13.29 -21.42 0.81
N HIS A 271 -13.13 -22.75 0.89
CA HIS A 271 -14.25 -23.67 1.04
C HIS A 271 -15.03 -23.46 2.36
N GLN A 272 -14.34 -23.15 3.46
CA GLN A 272 -14.99 -22.79 4.72
C GLN A 272 -15.81 -21.51 4.56
N ILE A 273 -15.24 -20.48 3.94
CA ILE A 273 -15.91 -19.19 3.72
C ILE A 273 -17.12 -19.36 2.79
N THR A 274 -17.02 -20.17 1.73
CA THR A 274 -18.16 -20.40 0.81
C THR A 274 -19.41 -20.93 1.53
N LYS A 275 -19.24 -21.70 2.62
CA LYS A 275 -20.37 -22.24 3.39
C LYS A 275 -21.07 -21.20 4.27
N GLN A 276 -20.31 -20.24 4.80
CA GLN A 276 -20.77 -19.33 5.85
C GLN A 276 -20.86 -17.87 5.40
N GLY A 277 -20.19 -17.50 4.31
CA GLY A 277 -20.11 -16.14 3.80
C GLY A 277 -19.66 -15.14 4.86
N THR A 278 -20.35 -14.01 4.94
CA THR A 278 -20.13 -12.97 5.96
C THR A 278 -20.52 -13.38 7.38
N ASP A 279 -21.17 -14.54 7.56
CA ASP A 279 -21.48 -15.12 8.86
C ASP A 279 -20.45 -16.18 9.28
N THR A 280 -19.24 -16.11 8.71
CA THR A 280 -18.10 -16.89 9.21
C THR A 280 -17.73 -16.41 10.61
N GLU A 281 -17.84 -17.30 11.59
CA GLU A 281 -17.42 -17.03 12.96
C GLU A 281 -15.88 -17.04 13.05
N LEU A 282 -15.32 -15.92 13.49
CA LEU A 282 -13.89 -15.69 13.59
C LEU A 282 -13.44 -15.86 15.03
N HIS A 283 -12.25 -16.40 15.19
CA HIS A 283 -11.70 -16.59 16.53
C HIS A 283 -10.68 -15.50 16.84
N PHE A 284 -10.91 -14.86 17.99
CA PHE A 284 -10.06 -13.82 18.53
C PHE A 284 -8.95 -14.38 19.41
N LYS A 285 -9.29 -15.15 20.46
CA LYS A 285 -8.31 -15.69 21.42
C LYS A 285 -8.84 -16.89 22.21
N THR A 286 -7.96 -17.84 22.53
CA THR A 286 -8.18 -18.87 23.56
C THR A 286 -7.44 -18.50 24.83
N VAL A 287 -8.07 -18.70 25.98
CA VAL A 287 -7.44 -18.71 27.31
C VAL A 287 -7.92 -19.94 28.04
N GLU A 288 -7.05 -20.66 28.73
CA GLU A 288 -7.43 -21.86 29.47
C GLU A 288 -6.73 -21.97 30.82
N ASN A 289 -7.33 -22.75 31.71
CA ASN A 289 -6.73 -23.25 32.94
C ASN A 289 -7.08 -24.74 33.10
N ASP A 290 -6.81 -25.32 34.26
CA ASP A 290 -7.04 -26.75 34.51
C ASP A 290 -8.52 -27.17 34.40
N HIS A 291 -9.46 -26.26 34.66
CA HIS A 291 -10.89 -26.55 34.73
C HIS A 291 -11.66 -26.08 33.51
N TYR A 292 -11.20 -25.00 32.85
CA TYR A 292 -11.97 -24.30 31.82
C TYR A 292 -11.13 -23.96 30.60
N THR A 293 -11.78 -23.99 29.44
CA THR A 293 -11.29 -23.38 28.20
C THR A 293 -12.25 -22.27 27.77
N LEU A 294 -11.75 -21.05 27.63
CA LEU A 294 -12.49 -19.91 27.10
C LEU A 294 -12.05 -19.61 25.67
N ASN A 295 -12.94 -19.78 24.71
CA ASN A 295 -12.75 -19.34 23.33
C ASN A 295 -13.54 -18.06 23.08
N ILE A 296 -12.85 -17.00 22.71
CA ILE A 296 -13.46 -15.72 22.35
C ILE A 296 -13.56 -15.64 20.84
N THR A 297 -14.78 -15.44 20.34
CA THR A 297 -15.10 -15.39 18.93
C THR A 297 -15.91 -14.14 18.58
N TYR A 298 -15.97 -13.78 17.30
CA TYR A 298 -16.71 -12.63 16.79
C TYR A 298 -17.13 -12.86 15.33
N PHE A 299 -18.09 -12.07 14.85
CA PHE A 299 -18.41 -12.01 13.42
C PHE A 299 -17.97 -10.66 12.86
N SER A 300 -17.16 -10.68 11.80
CA SER A 300 -16.72 -9.44 11.13
C SER A 300 -17.93 -8.69 10.55
N ARG A 301 -17.93 -7.38 10.69
CA ARG A 301 -18.96 -6.47 10.15
C ARG A 301 -18.32 -5.27 9.47
N SER A 302 -19.15 -4.44 8.85
CA SER A 302 -18.70 -3.21 8.21
C SER A 302 -18.07 -2.25 9.24
N MET A 303 -17.38 -1.20 8.80
CA MET A 303 -16.84 -0.17 9.68
C MET A 303 -17.93 0.65 10.41
N GLU A 304 -19.14 0.71 9.87
CA GLU A 304 -20.27 1.39 10.52
C GLU A 304 -20.94 0.52 11.59
N GLU A 305 -20.78 -0.80 11.52
CA GLU A 305 -21.39 -1.76 12.44
C GLU A 305 -20.40 -2.29 13.49
N GLU A 306 -20.91 -2.57 14.69
CA GLU A 306 -20.11 -3.24 15.71
C GLU A 306 -20.23 -4.77 15.58
N CYS A 307 -19.09 -5.44 15.62
CA CYS A 307 -18.98 -6.88 15.56
C CYS A 307 -19.47 -7.49 16.89
N PRO A 308 -20.46 -8.40 16.87
CA PRO A 308 -20.86 -9.10 18.09
C PRO A 308 -19.74 -10.05 18.54
N VAL A 309 -19.45 -10.03 19.84
CA VAL A 309 -18.37 -10.81 20.46
C VAL A 309 -18.96 -11.82 21.43
N PHE A 310 -18.47 -13.05 21.36
CA PHE A 310 -18.97 -14.19 22.13
C PHE A 310 -17.88 -14.82 22.97
N PHE A 311 -18.28 -15.30 24.14
CA PHE A 311 -17.57 -16.31 24.91
C PHE A 311 -18.16 -17.67 24.60
N ASN A 312 -17.29 -18.63 24.32
CA ASN A 312 -17.61 -20.05 24.35
C ASN A 312 -16.77 -20.66 25.47
N LEU A 313 -17.40 -20.85 26.63
CA LEU A 313 -16.77 -21.34 27.85
C LEU A 313 -17.04 -22.83 27.97
N THR A 314 -15.99 -23.64 27.97
CA THR A 314 -16.04 -25.10 28.12
C THR A 314 -15.57 -25.48 29.52
N ASP A 315 -16.42 -26.18 30.27
CA ASP A 315 -16.01 -26.93 31.47
C ASP A 315 -15.38 -28.26 31.04
N LYS A 316 -14.10 -28.44 31.37
CA LYS A 316 -13.31 -29.61 30.96
C LYS A 316 -13.76 -30.89 31.66
N SER A 317 -14.31 -30.79 32.87
CA SER A 317 -14.74 -31.95 33.65
C SER A 317 -16.06 -32.53 33.14
N GLN A 318 -16.97 -31.67 32.71
CA GLN A 318 -18.28 -32.05 32.20
C GLN A 318 -18.32 -32.13 30.66
N ASN A 319 -17.25 -31.66 29.99
CA ASN A 319 -17.19 -31.44 28.55
C ASN A 319 -18.39 -30.62 28.02
N LEU A 320 -18.86 -29.66 28.83
CA LEU A 320 -20.02 -28.83 28.54
C LEU A 320 -19.56 -27.45 28.10
N THR A 321 -20.05 -26.98 26.94
CA THR A 321 -19.78 -25.62 26.44
C THR A 321 -21.02 -24.75 26.51
N LYS A 322 -20.89 -23.56 27.09
CA LYS A 322 -21.91 -22.52 27.10
C LYS A 322 -21.44 -21.29 26.32
N ARG A 323 -22.36 -20.70 25.56
CA ARG A 323 -22.12 -19.55 24.68
C ARG A 323 -22.83 -18.32 25.20
N HIS A 324 -22.11 -17.20 25.29
CA HIS A 324 -22.63 -15.91 25.79
C HIS A 324 -22.15 -14.76 24.93
N GLN A 325 -23.05 -13.84 24.54
CA GLN A 325 -22.64 -12.60 23.88
C GLN A 325 -22.21 -11.59 24.95
N ILE A 326 -20.96 -11.15 24.90
CA ILE A 326 -20.38 -10.24 25.91
C ILE A 326 -20.44 -8.76 25.52
N GLY A 327 -20.85 -8.48 24.28
CA GLY A 327 -21.04 -7.13 23.77
C GLY A 327 -20.71 -7.05 22.28
N LYS A 328 -20.48 -5.82 21.82
CA LYS A 328 -20.13 -5.53 20.43
C LYS A 328 -18.97 -4.53 20.38
N ALA A 329 -18.12 -4.63 19.36
CA ALA A 329 -17.06 -3.66 19.09
C ALA A 329 -16.66 -3.71 17.61
N ARG A 330 -16.15 -2.62 17.04
CA ARG A 330 -15.59 -2.63 15.67
C ARG A 330 -14.36 -3.55 15.61
N ASN A 331 -14.08 -4.16 14.45
CA ASN A 331 -12.89 -5.00 14.24
C ASN A 331 -11.59 -4.32 14.73
N SER A 332 -11.42 -3.02 14.41
CA SER A 332 -10.27 -2.22 14.84
C SER A 332 -10.18 -1.95 16.35
N GLN A 333 -11.29 -2.07 17.08
CA GLN A 333 -11.36 -1.89 18.53
C GLN A 333 -11.08 -3.18 19.29
N LEU A 334 -11.33 -4.37 18.70
CA LEU A 334 -11.26 -5.65 19.42
C LEU A 334 -9.93 -5.86 20.16
N ARG A 335 -8.80 -5.60 19.50
CA ARG A 335 -7.46 -5.75 20.11
C ARG A 335 -7.21 -4.80 21.28
N LEU A 336 -7.81 -3.61 21.25
CA LEU A 336 -7.70 -2.64 22.34
C LEU A 336 -8.69 -2.97 23.46
N TRP A 337 -9.91 -3.41 23.12
CA TRP A 337 -10.97 -3.70 24.08
C TRP A 337 -10.68 -4.97 24.88
N LEU A 338 -10.18 -6.01 24.22
CA LEU A 338 -9.92 -7.34 24.79
C LEU A 338 -8.42 -7.57 25.03
N GLN A 339 -7.70 -6.54 25.48
CA GLN A 339 -6.24 -6.54 25.54
C GLN A 339 -5.70 -7.59 26.53
N LYS A 340 -6.22 -7.58 27.76
CA LYS A 340 -5.82 -8.53 28.82
C LYS A 340 -7.04 -9.31 29.30
N ILE A 341 -6.97 -10.63 29.17
CA ILE A 341 -8.02 -11.57 29.60
C ILE A 341 -7.41 -12.49 30.65
N THR A 342 -8.05 -12.59 31.80
CA THR A 342 -7.67 -13.48 32.90
C THR A 342 -8.81 -14.45 33.17
N LEU A 343 -8.52 -15.75 33.14
CA LEU A 343 -9.45 -16.83 33.44
C LEU A 343 -9.03 -17.50 34.75
N SER A 344 -9.83 -17.32 35.80
CA SER A 344 -9.68 -18.04 37.07
C SER A 344 -10.71 -19.16 37.16
N ASN A 345 -10.75 -19.92 38.25
CA ASN A 345 -11.80 -20.94 38.47
C ASN A 345 -13.16 -20.34 38.81
N LYS A 346 -13.22 -19.04 39.19
CA LYS A 346 -14.46 -18.39 39.62
C LYS A 346 -14.98 -17.38 38.61
N LYS A 347 -14.08 -16.64 37.97
CA LYS A 347 -14.43 -15.53 37.08
C LYS A 347 -13.52 -15.35 35.89
N ILE A 348 -14.06 -14.68 34.87
CA ILE A 348 -13.35 -14.13 33.72
C ILE A 348 -13.26 -12.63 33.90
N LYS A 349 -12.05 -12.07 33.76
CA LYS A 349 -11.81 -10.62 33.80
C LYS A 349 -11.17 -10.16 32.49
N ILE A 350 -11.76 -9.14 31.88
CA ILE A 350 -11.20 -8.43 30.72
C ILE A 350 -10.78 -7.03 31.16
N GLN A 351 -9.59 -6.62 30.74
CA GLN A 351 -9.12 -5.24 30.86
C GLN A 351 -8.77 -4.72 29.46
N SER A 352 -9.33 -3.57 29.12
CA SER A 352 -9.00 -2.85 27.88
C SER A 352 -7.68 -2.10 28.00
N SER A 353 -7.14 -1.67 26.87
CA SER A 353 -6.00 -0.76 26.82
C SER A 353 -6.27 0.53 27.56
N ASP A 354 -5.35 0.87 28.47
CA ASP A 354 -5.29 2.13 29.22
C ASP A 354 -4.50 3.22 28.48
N SER A 355 -3.77 2.88 27.41
CA SER A 355 -3.06 3.86 26.56
C SER A 355 -3.99 4.98 26.06
N VAL A 356 -3.43 6.16 25.79
CA VAL A 356 -4.17 7.32 25.23
C VAL A 356 -4.96 6.92 23.98
N ARG A 357 -4.35 6.13 23.09
CA ARG A 357 -5.02 5.61 21.89
C ARG A 357 -6.21 4.71 22.27
N GLY A 358 -6.04 3.81 23.23
CA GLY A 358 -7.11 2.97 23.77
C GLY A 358 -8.28 3.79 24.28
N GLN A 359 -8.02 4.81 25.10
CA GLN A 359 -9.04 5.69 25.66
C GLN A 359 -9.84 6.45 24.59
N VAL A 360 -9.16 6.92 23.53
CA VAL A 360 -9.82 7.60 22.40
C VAL A 360 -10.67 6.62 21.59
N TRP A 361 -10.11 5.47 21.22
CA TRP A 361 -10.75 4.51 20.32
C TRP A 361 -11.87 3.70 21.00
N LEU A 362 -11.84 3.57 22.32
CA LEU A 362 -12.82 2.83 23.12
C LEU A 362 -13.77 3.74 23.90
N LYS A 363 -13.86 5.02 23.54
CA LYS A 363 -14.76 5.97 24.21
C LYS A 363 -16.18 5.40 24.28
N GLY A 364 -16.72 5.32 25.50
CA GLY A 364 -18.06 4.75 25.76
C GLY A 364 -18.10 3.24 26.01
N LYS A 365 -16.98 2.52 25.93
CA LYS A 365 -16.88 1.11 26.35
C LYS A 365 -16.30 0.99 27.77
N SER A 366 -16.78 0.00 28.52
CA SER A 366 -16.24 -0.32 29.84
C SER A 366 -14.78 -0.74 29.73
N SER A 367 -13.93 -0.17 30.58
CA SER A 367 -12.49 -0.48 30.61
C SER A 367 -12.18 -1.80 31.30
N VAL A 368 -13.10 -2.27 32.16
CA VAL A 368 -13.04 -3.55 32.84
C VAL A 368 -14.38 -4.25 32.70
N LEU A 369 -14.35 -5.52 32.34
CA LEU A 369 -15.50 -6.42 32.36
C LEU A 369 -15.18 -7.61 33.26
N GLU A 370 -16.12 -7.99 34.13
CA GLU A 370 -16.00 -9.15 35.00
C GLU A 370 -17.25 -10.02 34.84
N PHE A 371 -17.05 -11.33 34.72
CA PHE A 371 -18.12 -12.32 34.57
C PHE A 371 -17.86 -13.49 35.51
N GLU A 372 -18.84 -13.86 36.32
CA GLU A 372 -18.76 -15.05 37.17
C GLU A 372 -19.03 -16.30 36.34
N ILE A 373 -18.14 -17.29 36.42
CA ILE A 373 -18.25 -18.55 35.66
C ILE A 373 -19.51 -19.31 36.07
N ALA A 374 -19.85 -19.29 37.36
CA ALA A 374 -21.07 -19.93 37.85
C ALA A 374 -22.33 -19.37 37.19
N GLU A 375 -22.35 -18.08 36.81
CA GLU A 375 -23.48 -17.47 36.10
C GLU A 375 -23.48 -17.86 34.62
N LEU A 376 -22.31 -17.81 33.97
CA LEU A 376 -22.16 -18.21 32.57
C LEU A 376 -22.46 -19.71 32.35
N MET A 377 -22.30 -20.55 33.37
CA MET A 377 -22.54 -21.99 33.28
C MET A 377 -23.95 -22.40 33.69
N LYS A 378 -24.79 -21.49 34.19
CA LYS A 378 -26.21 -21.79 34.43
C LYS A 378 -26.92 -22.10 33.11
N SER A 379 -27.84 -23.05 33.14
CA SER A 379 -28.80 -23.26 32.07
C SER A 379 -29.70 -22.04 31.95
N GLU A 380 -29.77 -21.45 30.75
CA GLU A 380 -30.95 -20.67 30.37
C GLU A 380 -32.12 -21.67 30.36
N GLU A 381 -33.10 -21.46 31.24
CA GLU A 381 -34.36 -22.22 31.28
C GLU A 381 -35.26 -21.87 30.08
#